data_AF-A0A3R9LUY7-F1
#
_entry.id   AF-A0A3R9LUY7-F1
#
_cell.length_a   1.000
_cell.length_b   1.000
_cell.length_c   1.000
_cell.angle_alpha   90.00
_cell.angle_beta   90.00
_cell.angle_gamma   90.00
#
_symmetry.space_group_name_H-M   'P 1'
#
loop_
_entity.id
_entity.type
_entity.pdbx_description
1 polymer ?
#
loop_
_entity_poly.entity_id
_entity_poly.type
_entity_poly.pdbx_seq_one_letter_code
_entity_poly.pdbx_strand_id
1 'polypeptide(L)'
;MTYEYTDKELNLFNQEETVYSVDPKLARNKGRDVITDKPSEMLQGGESNRITIGNQYFRVVSVKNDRATGFQGMAVAPIVNGQVDTNSVAVVAPGTTPTDVNDFIFVLREK
;
A
#
# COMPACT_ATOMS: atom_id res chain seq x y z
N MET A 1 -13.24 -6.80 -19.33
CA MET A 1 -12.58 -8.02 -18.81
C MET A 1 -12.09 -7.67 -17.43
N THR A 2 -12.46 -8.46 -16.43
CA THR A 2 -11.97 -8.28 -15.06
C THR A 2 -10.57 -8.87 -14.99
N TYR A 3 -9.64 -8.16 -14.36
CA TYR A 3 -8.30 -8.65 -14.12
C TYR A 3 -8.31 -9.56 -12.88
N GLU A 4 -7.77 -10.76 -13.02
CA GLU A 4 -7.62 -11.71 -11.92
C GLU A 4 -6.22 -11.60 -11.33
N TYR A 5 -6.17 -11.22 -10.06
CA TYR A 5 -4.91 -11.14 -9.33
C TYR A 5 -4.38 -12.55 -9.03
N THR A 6 -3.08 -12.71 -9.19
CA THR A 6 -2.37 -13.90 -8.73
C THR A 6 -2.12 -13.82 -7.23
N ASP A 7 -2.02 -14.97 -6.58
CA ASP A 7 -1.61 -15.06 -5.17
C ASP A 7 -0.26 -14.38 -4.91
N LYS A 8 0.64 -14.42 -5.89
CA LYS A 8 1.94 -13.75 -5.83
C LYS A 8 1.79 -12.23 -5.75
N GLU A 9 0.91 -11.64 -6.56
CA GLU A 9 0.65 -10.20 -6.55
C GLU A 9 0.02 -9.76 -5.23
N LEU A 10 -1.01 -10.49 -4.78
CA LEU A 10 -1.66 -10.23 -3.50
C LEU A 10 -0.69 -10.36 -2.32
N ASN A 11 0.20 -11.36 -2.34
CA ASN A 11 1.23 -11.52 -1.33
C ASN A 11 2.20 -10.35 -1.32
N LEU A 12 2.70 -9.92 -2.49
CA LEU A 12 3.63 -8.80 -2.61
C LEU A 12 3.03 -7.48 -2.17
N PHE A 13 1.73 -7.25 -2.38
CA PHE A 13 1.05 -6.07 -1.84
C PHE A 13 0.98 -6.09 -0.31
N ASN A 14 1.06 -7.25 0.33
CA ASN A 14 1.01 -7.40 1.79
C ASN A 14 2.41 -7.45 2.45
N GLN A 15 3.45 -6.96 1.77
CA GLN A 15 4.82 -6.92 2.31
C GLN A 15 5.19 -5.54 2.84
N GLU A 16 6.21 -5.49 3.69
CA GLU A 16 6.69 -4.25 4.33
C GLU A 16 7.05 -3.16 3.31
N GLU A 17 7.46 -3.55 2.12
CA GLU A 17 7.89 -2.61 1.08
C GLU A 17 6.71 -1.90 0.39
N THR A 18 5.51 -2.47 0.48
CA THR A 18 4.31 -2.00 -0.21
C THR A 18 3.32 -1.38 0.77
N VAL A 19 2.34 -2.13 1.28
CA VAL A 19 1.23 -1.56 2.06
C VAL A 19 1.68 -0.82 3.33
N TYR A 20 2.78 -1.26 3.96
CA TYR A 20 3.34 -0.59 5.14
C TYR A 20 4.06 0.72 4.78
N SER A 21 4.58 0.85 3.55
CA SER A 21 5.19 2.09 3.05
C SER A 21 4.18 3.22 2.81
N VAL A 22 2.88 2.97 3.04
CA VAL A 22 1.86 4.01 3.18
C VAL A 22 2.14 4.90 4.39
N ASP A 23 2.84 4.40 5.43
CA ASP A 23 3.35 5.25 6.49
C ASP A 23 4.66 5.95 6.09
N PRO A 24 4.66 7.30 5.97
CA PRO A 24 5.85 8.03 5.56
C PRO A 24 7.03 7.86 6.53
N LYS A 25 6.76 7.67 7.83
CA LYS A 25 7.83 7.52 8.83
C LYS A 25 8.54 6.19 8.63
N LEU A 26 7.79 5.09 8.53
CA LEU A 26 8.34 3.76 8.26
C LEU A 26 9.07 3.70 6.92
N ALA A 27 8.43 4.18 5.84
CA ALA A 27 9.03 4.17 4.50
C ALA A 27 10.38 4.89 4.47
N ARG A 28 10.44 6.13 4.99
CA ARG A 28 11.67 6.93 5.02
C ARG A 28 12.75 6.32 5.91
N ASN A 29 12.39 5.76 7.07
CA ASN A 29 13.34 5.07 7.95
C ASN A 29 14.00 3.86 7.27
N LYS A 30 13.30 3.22 6.32
CA LYS A 30 13.78 2.08 5.54
C LYS A 30 14.40 2.49 4.20
N GLY A 31 14.48 3.79 3.90
CA GLY A 31 15.00 4.30 2.63
C GLY A 31 14.11 3.97 1.42
N ARG A 32 12.80 3.80 1.63
CA ARG A 32 11.81 3.48 0.59
C ARG A 32 10.97 4.71 0.22
N ASP A 33 10.37 4.65 -0.96
CA ASP A 33 9.36 5.63 -1.37
C ASP A 33 8.08 5.46 -0.56
N VAL A 34 7.42 6.58 -0.28
CA VAL A 34 6.11 6.60 0.38
C VAL A 34 5.04 6.25 -0.63
N ILE A 35 4.23 5.24 -0.31
CA ILE A 35 3.11 4.84 -1.16
C ILE A 35 1.94 5.83 -0.97
N THR A 36 1.47 6.39 -2.08
CA THR A 36 0.42 7.42 -2.10
C THR A 36 -0.56 7.21 -3.25
N ASP A 37 -1.77 7.76 -3.12
CA ASP A 37 -2.81 7.78 -4.15
C ASP A 37 -2.81 9.06 -5.01
N LYS A 38 -1.94 10.04 -4.68
CA LYS A 38 -1.80 11.30 -5.41
C LYS A 38 -1.66 11.09 -6.93
N PRO A 39 -2.24 11.96 -7.77
CA PRO A 39 -1.98 11.96 -9.21
C PRO A 39 -0.48 12.01 -9.54
N SER A 40 -0.05 11.36 -10.63
CA SER A 40 1.37 11.26 -10.98
C SER A 40 2.05 12.63 -11.17
N GLU A 41 1.31 13.63 -11.63
CA GLU A 41 1.78 15.01 -11.80
C GLU A 41 2.04 15.73 -10.47
N MET A 42 1.50 15.22 -9.36
CA MET A 42 1.58 15.81 -8.02
C MET A 42 2.53 15.04 -7.10
N LEU A 43 3.22 14.01 -7.60
CA LEU A 43 4.18 13.25 -6.81
C LEU A 43 5.38 14.12 -6.45
N GLN A 44 5.76 14.06 -5.18
CA GLN A 44 6.99 14.65 -4.69
C GLN A 44 8.13 13.63 -4.71
N GLY A 45 9.37 14.10 -4.55
CA GLY A 45 10.52 13.22 -4.43
C GLY A 45 10.36 12.25 -3.25
N GLY A 46 10.58 10.97 -3.50
CA GLY A 46 10.39 9.90 -2.51
C GLY A 46 8.93 9.49 -2.30
N GLU A 47 8.04 9.77 -3.25
CA GLU A 47 6.67 9.26 -3.29
C GLU A 47 6.45 8.40 -4.54
N SER A 48 5.66 7.33 -4.40
CA SER A 48 5.24 6.49 -5.51
C SER A 48 3.76 6.15 -5.41
N ASN A 49 3.10 6.12 -6.55
CA ASN A 49 1.71 5.70 -6.71
C ASN A 49 1.56 4.52 -7.68
N ARG A 50 2.68 3.88 -8.03
CA ARG A 50 2.74 2.74 -8.94
C ARG A 50 3.51 1.60 -8.31
N ILE A 51 3.01 0.39 -8.51
CA ILE A 51 3.65 -0.86 -8.09
C ILE A 51 3.87 -1.70 -9.33
N THR A 52 5.06 -2.28 -9.47
CA THR A 52 5.41 -3.14 -10.60
C THR A 52 5.75 -4.52 -10.09
N ILE A 53 5.08 -5.54 -10.61
CA ILE A 53 5.31 -6.94 -10.25
C ILE A 53 5.54 -7.72 -11.54
N GLY A 54 6.79 -8.12 -11.79
CA GLY A 54 7.18 -8.70 -13.07
C GLY A 54 6.88 -7.74 -14.23
N ASN A 55 5.98 -8.15 -15.13
CA ASN A 55 5.57 -7.36 -16.29
C ASN A 55 4.22 -6.63 -16.09
N GLN A 56 3.58 -6.79 -14.93
CA GLN A 56 2.31 -6.14 -14.64
C GLN A 56 2.53 -4.86 -13.83
N TYR A 57 1.84 -3.81 -14.24
CA TYR A 57 1.84 -2.52 -13.56
C TYR A 57 0.53 -2.30 -12.83
N PHE A 58 0.62 -1.67 -11.67
CA PHE A 58 -0.52 -1.35 -10.84
C PHE A 58 -0.48 0.12 -10.44
N ARG A 59 -1.67 0.66 -10.21
CA ARG A 59 -1.94 2.00 -9.72
C ARG A 59 -2.47 1.91 -8.31
N VAL A 60 -1.87 2.68 -7.41
CA VAL A 60 -2.44 2.93 -6.09
C VAL A 60 -3.58 3.94 -6.26
N VAL A 61 -4.80 3.52 -5.92
CA VAL A 61 -6.01 4.32 -6.12
C VAL A 61 -6.49 5.01 -4.86
N SER A 62 -6.15 4.45 -3.69
CA SER A 62 -6.41 5.08 -2.40
C SER A 62 -5.43 4.56 -1.36
N VAL A 63 -5.06 5.40 -0.39
CA VAL A 63 -4.28 5.00 0.77
C VAL A 63 -4.93 5.47 2.07
N LYS A 64 -4.70 4.73 3.15
CA LYS A 64 -5.07 5.10 4.51
C LYS A 64 -3.89 4.85 5.44
N ASN A 65 -3.51 5.87 6.19
CA ASN A 65 -2.59 5.77 7.33
C ASN A 65 -3.28 6.40 8.55
N ASP A 66 -3.75 5.57 9.47
CA ASP A 66 -4.30 6.03 10.74
C ASP A 66 -3.31 5.78 11.88
N ARG A 67 -2.60 6.84 12.26
CA ARG A 67 -1.59 6.80 13.34
C ARG A 67 -2.19 6.56 14.73
N ALA A 68 -3.49 6.79 14.94
CA ALA A 68 -4.11 6.60 16.24
C ALA A 68 -4.39 5.11 16.52
N THR A 69 -4.71 4.35 15.48
CA THR A 69 -5.02 2.92 15.55
C THR A 69 -3.86 2.04 15.10
N GLY A 70 -2.85 2.61 14.43
CA GLY A 70 -1.79 1.83 13.77
C GLY A 70 -2.23 1.22 12.45
N PHE A 71 -3.43 1.54 11.95
CA PHE A 71 -3.93 0.97 10.70
C PHE A 71 -3.27 1.60 9.47
N GLN A 72 -2.73 0.76 8.60
CA GLN A 72 -2.42 1.12 7.22
C GLN A 72 -3.32 0.37 6.26
N GLY A 73 -3.49 0.90 5.06
CA GLY A 73 -4.20 0.20 4.00
C GLY A 73 -4.02 0.90 2.67
N MET A 74 -4.14 0.13 1.59
CA MET A 74 -4.14 0.67 0.24
C MET A 74 -5.13 -0.08 -0.65
N ALA A 75 -5.71 0.65 -1.60
CA ALA A 75 -6.43 0.09 -2.72
C ALA A 75 -5.55 0.19 -3.97
N VAL A 76 -5.47 -0.89 -4.72
CA VAL A 76 -4.60 -1.02 -5.90
C VAL A 76 -5.42 -1.57 -7.06
N ALA A 77 -5.24 -0.99 -8.25
CA ALA A 77 -5.88 -1.41 -9.49
C ALA A 77 -4.82 -1.73 -10.56
N PRO A 78 -5.02 -2.74 -11.41
CA PRO A 78 -4.10 -3.06 -12.48
C PRO A 78 -4.20 -2.02 -13.60
N ILE A 79 -3.08 -1.82 -14.30
CA ILE A 79 -3.06 -1.05 -15.53
C ILE A 79 -3.13 -2.04 -16.68
N VAL A 80 -4.26 -2.04 -17.39
CA VAL A 80 -4.53 -2.92 -18.54
C VAL A 80 -4.69 -2.05 -19.78
N ASN A 81 -3.93 -2.35 -20.84
CA ASN A 81 -3.93 -1.55 -22.08
C ASN A 81 -3.68 -0.05 -21.85
N GLY A 82 -2.82 0.28 -20.89
CA GLY A 82 -2.46 1.66 -20.54
C GLY A 82 -3.50 2.39 -19.69
N GLN A 83 -4.61 1.76 -19.32
CA GLN A 83 -5.66 2.35 -18.49
C GLN A 83 -5.75 1.66 -17.14
N VAL A 84 -6.07 2.44 -16.10
CA VAL A 84 -6.31 1.91 -14.75
C VAL A 84 -7.68 1.22 -14.74
N ASP A 85 -7.72 -0.08 -14.50
CA ASP A 85 -8.97 -0.83 -14.41
C ASP A 85 -9.52 -0.78 -12.98
N THR A 86 -10.37 0.20 -12.71
CA THR A 86 -11.02 0.38 -11.41
C THR A 86 -12.17 -0.60 -11.14
N ASN A 87 -12.50 -1.50 -12.09
CA ASN A 87 -13.46 -2.58 -11.85
C ASN A 87 -12.81 -3.78 -11.15
N SER A 88 -11.48 -3.85 -11.15
CA SER A 88 -10.70 -4.95 -10.60
C SER A 88 -9.78 -4.42 -9.50
N VAL A 89 -10.34 -3.89 -8.42
CA VAL A 89 -9.56 -3.30 -7.32
C VAL A 89 -9.31 -4.34 -6.23
N ALA A 90 -8.03 -4.50 -5.85
CA ALA A 90 -7.64 -5.19 -4.63
C ALA A 90 -7.49 -4.17 -3.49
N VAL A 91 -8.08 -4.47 -2.33
CA VAL A 91 -7.87 -3.72 -1.09
C VAL A 91 -6.98 -4.55 -0.19
N VAL A 92 -5.88 -3.96 0.25
CA VAL A 92 -4.87 -4.60 1.10
C VAL A 92 -4.76 -3.81 2.38
N ALA A 93 -5.04 -4.49 3.48
CA ALA A 93 -4.77 -4.00 4.82
C ALA A 93 -3.73 -4.95 5.42
N PRO A 94 -2.55 -4.44 5.81
CA PRO A 94 -1.62 -5.24 6.57
C PRO A 94 -2.18 -5.48 7.96
N GLY A 95 -1.63 -6.49 8.63
CA GLY A 95 -1.76 -6.57 10.06
C GLY A 95 -0.91 -5.50 10.77
N THR A 96 -0.64 -5.77 12.03
CA THR A 96 0.21 -5.00 12.92
C THR A 96 1.67 -5.03 12.44
N THR A 97 2.33 -3.86 12.39
CA THR A 97 3.78 -3.74 12.25
C THR A 97 4.45 -4.07 13.58
N PRO A 98 5.26 -5.14 13.71
CA PRO A 98 5.87 -5.53 14.99
C PRO A 98 6.87 -4.50 15.56
N THR A 99 7.17 -3.43 14.82
CA THR A 99 8.09 -2.37 15.23
C THR A 99 7.40 -1.06 15.62
N ASP A 100 6.08 -0.95 15.47
CA ASP A 100 5.34 0.20 15.99
C ASP A 100 4.89 -0.09 17.43
N VAL A 101 5.20 0.83 18.35
CA VAL A 101 4.82 0.71 19.76
C VAL A 101 3.31 0.90 19.92
N ASN A 102 2.66 1.68 19.05
CA ASN A 102 1.20 1.86 19.09
C ASN A 102 0.45 0.57 18.78
N ASP A 103 1.05 -0.25 17.94
CA ASP A 103 0.59 -1.57 17.55
C ASP A 103 0.67 -2.59 18.70
N PHE A 104 1.69 -2.48 19.56
CA PHE A 104 1.74 -3.18 20.84
C PHE A 104 0.75 -2.65 21.87
N ILE A 105 0.54 -1.32 21.92
CA ILE A 105 -0.40 -0.68 22.85
C ILE A 105 -1.85 -1.02 22.49
N PHE A 106 -2.19 -1.21 21.22
CA PHE A 106 -3.51 -1.67 20.79
C PHE A 106 -3.87 -3.02 21.42
N VAL A 107 -2.94 -3.99 21.42
CA VAL A 107 -3.11 -5.29 22.11
C VAL A 107 -3.32 -5.12 23.62
N LEU A 108 -2.77 -4.07 24.23
CA LEU A 108 -2.87 -3.80 25.66
C LEU A 108 -4.09 -2.95 26.05
N ARG A 109 -4.81 -2.35 25.08
CA ARG A 109 -6.00 -1.53 25.34
C ARG A 109 -7.29 -2.34 25.50
N GLU A 110 -7.29 -3.63 25.19
CA GLU A 110 -8.43 -4.55 25.41
C GLU A 110 -8.29 -5.42 26.69
N LYS A 111 -7.89 -4.83 27.82
CA LYS A 111 -8.06 -5.46 29.14
C LYS A 111 -8.71 -4.53 30.14
#